data_AF-A0A0G4EUD1-F1
#
_entry.id   AF-A0A0G4EUD1-F1
#
_cell.length_a   1.000
_cell.length_b   1.000
_cell.length_c   1.000
_cell.angle_alpha   90.00
_cell.angle_beta   90.00
_cell.angle_gamma   90.00
#
_symmetry.space_group_name_H-M   'P 1'
#
loop_
_entity.id
_entity.type
_entity.pdbx_description
1 polymer ?
#
loop_
_entity_poly.entity_id
_entity_poly.type
_entity_poly.pdbx_seq_one_letter_code
_entity_poly.pdbx_strand_id
1 'polypeptide(L)'
;MISPWGLGLGFRNGFPWIENAARSARQQLQTKAEAIKQLIENTGGKLELTGGIDGEPEVNVGGRVLCVSREGLMMDQLRRTYFAHLLLYCVDALPRDEEGRPFLDADPNYVKWLVNEIALVEGADASGEEYEIELDDTQKEDPTFAFYHELFLTQTTLEIDVRSEDTDMDAREAAEGNKEGGDCGGGDRKGAGDSNGEETAGSRLREYVDSYNDAVTVLEKAAVHLGGFGKAMGPFLRAEDGGAHEVKTVTVLRKKVSTTEATLSQLGPDSTLYKRFSGEIVQGDVPIRQTSVEHFTKVVDFARRQKLERRPGALVKKPTAKPKYIAQLKDVEMYGLTMEDVQRPLSPMLDIEETREVLAMMEIPNPSIKLLYSSTRDGGDFVTMVDKVGDASSLLFLVNHDDTYRFGAFLEGQLKPPTDPKQTNGYRLPHFLISISGAYATPTKVLIPMTRQFVHVAGRDASIKGIRDSRGKLSFGCGYLRFGWAIPGPSDDVRSMHHGVKKDDLPDGYIGQRNDNGDGILAGGWDFTAKEIAIYQVKSA
;
A
#
# COMPACT_ATOMS: atom_id res chain seq x y z
N MET A 1 61.89 45.57 24.12
CA MET A 1 62.96 44.66 24.59
C MET A 1 62.34 43.80 25.69
N ILE A 2 62.32 42.48 25.52
CA ILE A 2 62.12 41.44 26.57
C ILE A 2 60.76 41.41 27.32
N SER A 3 60.24 40.19 27.50
CA SER A 3 58.97 39.73 28.12
C SER A 3 58.99 39.81 29.68
N PRO A 4 58.19 39.06 30.50
CA PRO A 4 57.00 38.20 30.28
C PRO A 4 55.86 38.36 31.34
N TRP A 5 54.99 37.33 31.45
CA TRP A 5 53.90 37.04 32.43
C TRP A 5 52.51 37.62 32.12
N GLY A 6 51.41 36.84 32.14
CA GLY A 6 51.31 35.39 32.41
C GLY A 6 50.07 34.73 31.82
N LEU A 7 50.22 33.47 31.43
CA LEU A 7 49.14 32.57 31.02
C LEU A 7 48.46 31.99 32.25
N GLY A 8 47.14 32.01 32.28
CA GLY A 8 46.37 31.33 33.32
C GLY A 8 44.88 31.59 33.20
N LEU A 9 44.17 30.80 32.37
CA LEU A 9 42.75 30.45 32.51
C LEU A 9 42.30 29.49 31.39
N GLY A 10 41.79 28.32 31.78
CA GLY A 10 40.53 27.84 31.20
C GLY A 10 40.52 26.93 29.96
N PHE A 11 41.37 25.91 29.84
CA PHE A 11 41.02 24.73 29.02
C PHE A 11 39.96 23.87 29.73
N ARG A 12 38.72 24.38 29.80
CA ARG A 12 37.50 23.65 30.17
C ARG A 12 36.29 24.33 29.52
N ASN A 13 35.83 23.80 28.40
CA ASN A 13 34.44 23.86 27.92
C ASN A 13 34.34 22.96 26.67
N GLY A 14 34.07 21.67 26.88
CA GLY A 14 33.69 20.75 25.80
C GLY A 14 32.32 21.13 25.22
N PHE A 15 32.13 20.90 23.93
CA PHE A 15 31.03 21.46 23.12
C PHE A 15 29.62 20.95 23.51
N PRO A 16 28.76 21.77 24.17
CA PRO A 16 27.45 21.31 24.65
C PRO A 16 26.45 21.01 23.52
N TRP A 17 26.68 21.55 22.32
CA TRP A 17 25.82 21.32 21.16
C TRP A 17 25.96 19.90 20.59
N ILE A 18 27.12 19.26 20.77
CA ILE A 18 27.37 17.89 20.28
C ILE A 18 26.57 16.89 21.12
N GLU A 19 26.59 17.03 22.46
CA GLU A 19 25.77 16.21 23.35
C GLU A 19 24.27 16.38 23.08
N ASN A 20 23.83 17.61 22.79
CA ASN A 20 22.43 17.88 22.46
C ASN A 20 22.04 17.26 21.11
N ALA A 21 22.91 17.29 20.09
CA ALA A 21 22.67 16.62 18.82
C ALA A 21 22.58 15.10 18.97
N ALA A 22 23.52 14.48 19.69
CA ALA A 22 23.51 13.04 19.97
C ALA A 22 22.30 12.61 20.82
N ARG A 23 21.88 13.42 21.80
CA ARG A 23 20.68 13.18 22.60
C ARG A 23 19.41 13.27 21.75
N SER A 24 19.31 14.26 20.87
CA SER A 24 18.21 14.41 19.91
C SER A 24 18.12 13.23 18.94
N ALA A 25 19.26 12.78 18.39
CA ALA A 25 19.33 11.62 17.52
C ALA A 25 18.87 10.33 18.22
N ARG A 26 19.36 10.07 19.44
CA ARG A 26 18.89 8.92 20.25
C ARG A 26 17.39 8.98 20.54
N GLN A 27 16.84 10.16 20.83
CA GLN A 27 15.41 10.33 21.09
C GLN A 27 14.55 10.08 19.83
N GLN A 28 15.02 10.52 18.65
CA GLN A 28 14.37 10.20 17.37
C GLN A 28 14.41 8.70 17.07
N LEU A 29 15.55 8.03 17.29
CA LEU A 29 15.69 6.58 17.12
C LEU A 29 14.71 5.82 18.04
N GLN A 30 14.65 6.19 19.32
CA GLN A 30 13.73 5.60 20.29
C GLN A 30 12.25 5.82 19.90
N THR A 31 11.91 7.01 19.42
CA THR A 31 10.53 7.33 18.98
C THR A 31 10.15 6.50 17.74
N LYS A 32 11.08 6.33 16.78
CA LYS A 32 10.87 5.47 15.60
C LYS A 32 10.76 4.00 15.98
N ALA A 33 11.60 3.51 16.89
CA ALA A 33 11.55 2.13 17.37
C ALA A 33 10.26 1.82 18.13
N GLU A 34 9.79 2.72 19.01
CA GLU A 34 8.52 2.53 19.72
C GLU A 34 7.32 2.62 18.75
N ALA A 35 7.37 3.49 17.74
CA ALA A 35 6.34 3.53 16.70
C ALA A 35 6.29 2.24 15.87
N ILE A 36 7.44 1.61 15.60
CA ILE A 36 7.53 0.29 14.93
C ILE A 36 6.99 -0.81 15.83
N LYS A 37 7.31 -0.80 17.12
CA LYS A 37 6.76 -1.75 18.10
C LYS A 37 5.24 -1.64 18.21
N GLN A 38 4.71 -0.43 18.33
CA GLN A 38 3.27 -0.18 18.30
C GLN A 38 2.64 -0.64 16.98
N LEU A 39 3.33 -0.47 15.86
CA LEU A 39 2.86 -0.97 14.56
C LEU A 39 2.79 -2.51 14.54
N ILE A 40 3.79 -3.21 15.09
CA ILE A 40 3.78 -4.67 15.24
C ILE A 40 2.59 -5.11 16.12
N GLU A 41 2.44 -4.52 17.30
CA GLU A 41 1.35 -4.82 18.26
C GLU A 41 -0.04 -4.55 17.64
N ASN A 42 -0.22 -3.42 16.96
CA ASN A 42 -1.45 -3.07 16.24
C ASN A 42 -1.74 -4.00 15.04
N THR A 43 -0.71 -4.66 14.50
CA THR A 43 -0.84 -5.73 13.49
C THR A 43 -0.92 -7.12 14.10
N GLY A 44 -1.22 -7.25 15.40
CA GLY A 44 -1.35 -8.53 16.10
C GLY A 44 -0.08 -9.38 16.15
N GLY A 45 1.07 -8.81 15.75
CA GLY A 45 2.35 -9.48 15.72
C GLY A 45 3.04 -9.45 17.09
N LYS A 46 3.99 -10.37 17.27
CA LYS A 46 4.86 -10.44 18.45
C LYS A 46 6.32 -10.23 18.03
N LEU A 47 7.10 -9.63 18.92
CA LEU A 47 8.56 -9.47 18.78
C LEU A 47 9.35 -10.77 19.06
N GLU A 48 8.67 -11.82 19.53
CA GLU A 48 9.26 -13.13 19.83
C GLU A 48 8.47 -14.21 19.08
N LEU A 49 9.18 -15.26 18.62
CA LEU A 49 8.58 -16.43 17.98
C LEU A 49 7.49 -17.05 18.87
N THR A 50 6.33 -17.34 18.29
CA THR A 50 5.18 -17.82 19.05
C THR A 50 5.32 -19.32 19.36
N GLY A 51 6.06 -19.66 20.43
CA GLY A 51 6.37 -21.04 20.84
C GLY A 51 7.68 -21.56 20.26
N GLY A 52 8.07 -22.78 20.63
CA GLY A 52 9.34 -23.39 20.23
C GLY A 52 9.48 -23.63 18.71
N ILE A 53 10.72 -23.79 18.24
CA ILE A 53 11.02 -24.14 16.84
C ILE A 53 10.51 -25.56 16.53
N ASP A 54 10.63 -26.47 17.50
CA ASP A 54 10.09 -27.83 17.46
C ASP A 54 8.55 -27.83 17.51
N GLY A 55 7.88 -27.91 16.35
CA GLY A 55 6.45 -28.23 16.28
C GLY A 55 5.75 -27.83 14.98
N GLU A 56 4.78 -28.63 14.58
CA GLU A 56 3.85 -28.34 13.49
C GLU A 56 2.60 -27.61 14.03
N PRO A 57 2.43 -26.29 13.85
CA PRO A 57 1.17 -25.62 14.12
C PRO A 57 0.03 -26.21 13.25
N GLU A 58 -0.94 -26.84 13.91
CA GLU A 58 -2.24 -27.17 13.30
C GLU A 58 -3.04 -25.89 13.04
N VAL A 59 -3.22 -25.54 11.76
CA VAL A 59 -4.02 -24.39 11.34
C VAL A 59 -5.26 -24.88 10.59
N ASN A 60 -6.45 -24.42 10.99
CA ASN A 60 -7.67 -24.65 10.24
C ASN A 60 -7.74 -23.63 9.08
N VAL A 61 -7.47 -24.09 7.87
CA VAL A 61 -7.63 -23.29 6.65
C VAL A 61 -8.98 -23.59 6.04
N GLY A 62 -9.89 -22.62 6.05
CA GLY A 62 -11.17 -22.71 5.33
C GLY A 62 -12.05 -23.94 5.63
N GLY A 63 -11.87 -24.62 6.76
CA GLY A 63 -12.56 -25.86 7.16
C GLY A 63 -11.72 -27.14 7.06
N ARG A 64 -10.43 -27.07 6.71
CA ARG A 64 -9.48 -28.19 6.75
C ARG A 64 -8.31 -27.86 7.67
N VAL A 65 -8.01 -28.75 8.59
CA VAL A 65 -6.79 -28.67 9.41
C VAL A 65 -5.60 -29.09 8.56
N LEU A 66 -4.55 -28.27 8.58
CA LEU A 66 -3.26 -28.51 7.94
C LEU A 66 -2.16 -28.29 8.98
N CYS A 67 -1.16 -29.16 8.97
CA CYS A 67 0.12 -28.92 9.63
C CYS A 67 0.99 -28.07 8.72
N VAL A 68 1.72 -27.11 9.28
CA VAL A 68 2.73 -26.31 8.54
C VAL A 68 4.05 -26.44 9.28
N SER A 69 5.13 -26.83 8.60
CA SER A 69 6.43 -26.95 9.25
C SER A 69 7.00 -25.58 9.61
N ARG A 70 7.47 -25.41 10.85
CA ARG A 70 8.17 -24.18 11.29
C ARG A 70 9.56 -24.06 10.69
N GLU A 71 10.24 -25.17 10.50
CA GLU A 71 11.60 -25.24 9.92
C GLU A 71 11.57 -24.71 8.48
N GLY A 72 10.69 -25.27 7.64
CA GLY A 72 10.43 -24.81 6.28
C GLY A 72 10.03 -23.34 6.16
N LEU A 73 9.24 -22.82 7.10
CA LEU A 73 8.92 -21.39 7.14
C LEU A 73 10.10 -20.48 7.50
N MET A 74 11.16 -21.01 8.14
CA MET A 74 12.37 -20.28 8.51
C MET A 74 13.47 -20.34 7.43
N MET A 75 13.28 -21.11 6.37
CA MET A 75 14.22 -21.22 5.24
C MET A 75 14.32 -19.91 4.44
N ASP A 76 15.47 -19.69 3.79
CA ASP A 76 15.86 -18.43 3.13
C ASP A 76 14.79 -17.85 2.19
N GLN A 77 14.14 -18.69 1.39
CA GLN A 77 13.10 -18.32 0.43
C GLN A 77 11.79 -17.86 1.09
N LEU A 78 11.47 -18.44 2.27
CA LEU A 78 10.16 -18.34 2.91
C LEU A 78 10.13 -17.41 4.12
N ARG A 79 11.20 -17.33 4.93
CA ARG A 79 11.24 -16.55 6.19
C ARG A 79 10.89 -15.08 6.03
N ARG A 80 11.13 -14.52 4.84
CA ARG A 80 10.82 -13.15 4.46
C ARG A 80 9.47 -13.00 3.73
N THR A 81 8.60 -14.01 3.74
CA THR A 81 7.26 -13.93 3.13
C THR A 81 6.19 -13.52 4.14
N TYR A 82 5.11 -12.89 3.66
CA TYR A 82 3.94 -12.60 4.49
C TYR A 82 3.33 -13.86 5.14
N PHE A 83 3.38 -15.02 4.46
CA PHE A 83 2.87 -16.28 5.00
C PHE A 83 3.67 -16.80 6.20
N ALA A 84 5.00 -16.87 6.07
CA ALA A 84 5.86 -17.22 7.19
C ALA A 84 5.68 -16.23 8.35
N HIS A 85 5.66 -14.93 8.06
CA HIS A 85 5.50 -13.91 9.08
C HIS A 85 4.16 -14.03 9.85
N LEU A 86 3.08 -14.31 9.13
CA LEU A 86 1.75 -14.54 9.70
C LEU A 86 1.74 -15.76 10.64
N LEU A 87 2.35 -16.87 10.24
CA LEU A 87 2.30 -18.13 11.00
C LEU A 87 3.35 -18.27 12.11
N LEU A 88 4.48 -17.55 12.03
CA LEU A 88 5.53 -17.56 13.05
C LEU A 88 5.30 -16.52 14.16
N TYR A 89 4.87 -15.31 13.79
CA TYR A 89 4.82 -14.15 14.71
C TYR A 89 3.39 -13.65 15.01
N CYS A 90 2.41 -13.95 14.16
CA CYS A 90 1.03 -13.42 14.26
C CYS A 90 -0.04 -14.51 14.46
N VAL A 91 0.35 -15.79 14.57
CA VAL A 91 -0.58 -16.94 14.63
C VAL A 91 -1.56 -16.86 15.79
N ASP A 92 -1.17 -16.21 16.89
CA ASP A 92 -2.06 -16.02 18.04
C ASP A 92 -3.17 -15.00 17.81
N ALA A 93 -2.92 -14.01 16.95
CA ALA A 93 -3.90 -13.00 16.53
C ALA A 93 -4.86 -13.52 15.45
N LEU A 94 -4.65 -14.71 14.90
CA LEU A 94 -5.66 -15.36 14.04
C LEU A 94 -6.91 -15.73 14.83
N PRO A 95 -8.12 -15.69 14.24
CA PRO A 95 -9.35 -16.22 14.82
C PRO A 95 -9.20 -17.67 15.28
N ARG A 96 -10.03 -18.15 16.23
CA ARG A 96 -10.05 -19.58 16.59
C ARG A 96 -11.29 -20.25 16.03
N ASP A 97 -11.15 -21.50 15.58
CA ASP A 97 -12.30 -22.37 15.29
C ASP A 97 -12.98 -22.90 16.57
N GLU A 98 -14.05 -23.69 16.41
CA GLU A 98 -14.81 -24.32 17.50
C GLU A 98 -13.93 -25.16 18.43
N GLU A 99 -12.83 -25.69 17.90
CA GLU A 99 -11.87 -26.55 18.59
C GLU A 99 -10.65 -25.78 19.14
N GLY A 100 -10.62 -24.44 19.03
CA GLY A 100 -9.56 -23.57 19.57
C GLY A 100 -8.30 -23.42 18.70
N ARG A 101 -8.29 -23.97 17.48
CA ARG A 101 -7.14 -23.90 16.56
C ARG A 101 -7.11 -22.55 15.83
N PRO A 102 -5.93 -22.00 15.49
CA PRO A 102 -5.82 -20.83 14.61
C PRO A 102 -6.57 -21.06 13.29
N PHE A 103 -7.35 -20.09 12.86
CA PHE A 103 -8.14 -20.15 11.63
C PHE A 103 -7.61 -19.17 10.59
N LEU A 104 -7.31 -19.69 9.39
CA LEU A 104 -6.92 -18.90 8.23
C LEU A 104 -8.04 -18.91 7.19
N ASP A 105 -8.62 -17.74 6.93
CA ASP A 105 -9.74 -17.58 5.97
C ASP A 105 -9.22 -17.50 4.52
N ALA A 106 -8.63 -18.60 4.04
CA ALA A 106 -8.07 -18.77 2.70
C ALA A 106 -8.60 -20.06 2.03
N ASP A 107 -8.25 -20.30 0.75
CA ASP A 107 -8.58 -21.57 0.10
C ASP A 107 -7.74 -22.75 0.63
N PRO A 108 -8.36 -23.85 1.12
CA PRO A 108 -7.64 -25.00 1.66
C PRO A 108 -6.93 -25.87 0.62
N ASN A 109 -7.14 -25.68 -0.68
CA ASN A 109 -6.43 -26.42 -1.71
C ASN A 109 -5.14 -25.69 -2.09
N TYR A 110 -5.18 -24.35 -2.20
CA TYR A 110 -3.97 -23.54 -2.33
C TYR A 110 -3.02 -23.75 -1.15
N VAL A 111 -3.49 -23.57 0.10
CA VAL A 111 -2.59 -23.68 1.25
C VAL A 111 -2.08 -25.10 1.45
N LYS A 112 -2.89 -26.13 1.10
CA LYS A 112 -2.39 -27.51 1.07
C LYS A 112 -1.29 -27.71 0.02
N TRP A 113 -1.43 -27.11 -1.17
CA TRP A 113 -0.38 -27.14 -2.18
C TRP A 113 0.88 -26.48 -1.62
N LEU A 114 0.80 -25.24 -1.12
CA LEU A 114 1.94 -24.53 -0.55
C LEU A 114 2.64 -25.31 0.58
N VAL A 115 1.89 -25.98 1.47
CA VAL A 115 2.46 -26.85 2.51
C VAL A 115 3.25 -28.03 1.93
N ASN A 116 2.79 -28.63 0.83
CA ASN A 116 3.57 -29.67 0.15
C ASN A 116 4.85 -29.10 -0.48
N GLU A 117 4.79 -27.90 -1.07
CA GLU A 117 5.97 -27.23 -1.65
C GLU A 117 7.01 -26.89 -0.57
N ILE A 118 6.58 -26.43 0.60
CA ILE A 118 7.46 -26.19 1.77
C ILE A 118 8.23 -27.48 2.12
N ALA A 119 7.54 -28.62 2.18
CA ALA A 119 8.17 -29.92 2.46
C ALA A 119 9.12 -30.40 1.35
N LEU A 120 8.94 -29.94 0.10
CA LEU A 120 9.89 -30.18 -0.99
C LEU A 120 11.13 -29.30 -0.87
N VAL A 121 11.00 -28.03 -0.44
CA VAL A 121 12.16 -27.17 -0.13
C VAL A 121 12.98 -27.75 1.01
N GLU A 122 12.35 -28.20 2.10
CA GLU A 122 13.02 -28.88 3.22
C GLU A 122 13.78 -30.14 2.75
N GLY A 123 13.14 -30.96 1.92
CA GLY A 123 13.76 -32.17 1.35
C GLY A 123 14.94 -31.88 0.43
N ALA A 124 14.89 -30.75 -0.31
CA ALA A 124 15.94 -30.32 -1.23
C ALA A 124 17.14 -29.72 -0.49
N ASP A 125 16.93 -28.89 0.54
CA ASP A 125 18.02 -28.37 1.37
C ASP A 125 18.77 -29.50 2.10
N ALA A 126 18.02 -30.49 2.62
CA ALA A 126 18.58 -31.71 3.19
C ALA A 126 19.37 -32.59 2.18
N SER A 127 19.09 -32.49 0.88
CA SER A 127 19.85 -33.18 -0.19
C SER A 127 20.95 -32.32 -0.81
N GLY A 128 20.99 -31.01 -0.52
CA GLY A 128 21.88 -30.03 -1.17
C GLY A 128 21.44 -29.64 -2.59
N GLU A 129 20.16 -29.78 -2.91
CA GLU A 129 19.54 -29.39 -4.17
C GLU A 129 18.78 -28.05 -4.03
N GLU A 130 18.72 -27.25 -5.10
CA GLU A 130 17.92 -26.01 -5.12
C GLU A 130 16.47 -26.33 -5.54
N TYR A 131 15.49 -25.82 -4.80
CA TYR A 131 14.06 -25.91 -5.13
C TYR A 131 13.41 -24.53 -5.10
N GLU A 132 12.59 -24.21 -6.12
CA GLU A 132 11.86 -22.95 -6.20
C GLU A 132 10.35 -23.16 -6.19
N ILE A 133 9.66 -22.49 -5.28
CA ILE A 133 8.21 -22.55 -5.15
C ILE A 133 7.58 -21.66 -6.24
N GLU A 134 7.36 -22.23 -7.42
CA GLU A 134 6.63 -21.59 -8.53
C GLU A 134 5.27 -22.25 -8.79
N LEU A 135 4.32 -21.45 -9.30
CA LEU A 135 3.09 -21.98 -9.88
C LEU A 135 3.34 -22.61 -11.26
N ASP A 136 2.74 -23.78 -11.53
CA ASP A 136 2.67 -24.33 -12.90
C ASP A 136 1.73 -23.51 -13.81
N ASP A 137 1.79 -23.70 -15.14
CA ASP A 137 0.97 -22.93 -16.10
C ASP A 137 -0.55 -23.05 -15.86
N THR A 138 -1.02 -24.21 -15.38
CA THR A 138 -2.45 -24.43 -15.06
C THR A 138 -2.84 -23.71 -13.76
N GLN A 139 -1.92 -23.65 -12.79
CA GLN A 139 -2.11 -22.91 -11.54
C GLN A 139 -2.03 -21.38 -11.76
N LYS A 140 -1.13 -20.91 -12.63
CA LYS A 140 -1.04 -19.50 -13.07
C LYS A 140 -2.35 -19.03 -13.71
N GLU A 141 -3.10 -19.92 -14.37
CA GLU A 141 -4.44 -19.66 -14.90
C GLU A 141 -5.59 -19.72 -13.88
N ASP A 142 -5.44 -20.38 -12.71
CA ASP A 142 -6.49 -20.40 -11.68
C ASP A 142 -6.43 -19.13 -10.80
N PRO A 143 -7.49 -18.27 -10.79
CA PRO A 143 -7.53 -17.06 -9.99
C PRO A 143 -7.31 -17.24 -8.50
N THR A 144 -7.58 -18.45 -7.98
CA THR A 144 -7.36 -18.81 -6.59
C THR A 144 -5.87 -18.88 -6.30
N PHE A 145 -5.12 -19.62 -7.13
CA PHE A 145 -3.69 -19.83 -6.97
C PHE A 145 -2.92 -18.54 -7.23
N ALA A 146 -3.19 -17.86 -8.35
CA ALA A 146 -2.55 -16.59 -8.67
C ALA A 146 -2.72 -15.54 -7.56
N PHE A 147 -3.93 -15.41 -6.99
CA PHE A 147 -4.21 -14.45 -5.92
C PHE A 147 -3.46 -14.77 -4.62
N TYR A 148 -3.58 -16.00 -4.10
CA TYR A 148 -2.93 -16.33 -2.83
C TYR A 148 -1.41 -16.43 -2.97
N HIS A 149 -0.88 -16.83 -4.13
CA HIS A 149 0.56 -16.86 -4.37
C HIS A 149 1.17 -15.46 -4.37
N GLU A 150 0.56 -14.50 -5.09
CA GLU A 150 0.94 -13.08 -5.04
C GLU A 150 0.89 -12.54 -3.60
N LEU A 151 -0.20 -12.80 -2.89
CA LEU A 151 -0.44 -12.29 -1.54
C LEU A 151 0.49 -12.89 -0.48
N PHE A 152 0.68 -14.21 -0.48
CA PHE A 152 1.37 -14.93 0.59
C PHE A 152 2.88 -14.98 0.41
N LEU A 153 3.38 -15.03 -0.83
CA LEU A 153 4.82 -14.97 -1.12
C LEU A 153 5.33 -13.53 -1.33
N THR A 154 4.51 -12.51 -1.10
CA THR A 154 4.97 -11.12 -1.03
C THR A 154 6.10 -11.01 0.02
N GLN A 155 7.24 -10.49 -0.44
CA GLN A 155 8.47 -10.37 0.36
C GLN A 155 8.42 -9.16 1.30
N THR A 156 8.99 -9.33 2.49
CA THR A 156 9.08 -8.36 3.57
C THR A 156 10.47 -8.37 4.20
N THR A 157 11.02 -7.19 4.52
CA THR A 157 12.36 -7.08 5.13
C THR A 157 12.32 -7.21 6.65
N LEU A 158 11.37 -7.99 7.18
CA LEU A 158 11.11 -8.10 8.62
C LEU A 158 11.87 -9.27 9.23
N GLU A 159 13.12 -8.99 9.56
CA GLU A 159 13.94 -9.84 10.41
C GLU A 159 13.59 -9.56 11.87
N ILE A 160 12.55 -10.25 12.38
CA ILE A 160 12.22 -10.29 13.81
C ILE A 160 13.01 -11.44 14.46
N ASP A 161 14.34 -11.36 14.32
CA ASP A 161 15.26 -12.23 15.03
C ASP A 161 16.29 -11.36 15.75
N VAL A 162 15.94 -10.96 16.98
CA VAL A 162 16.80 -10.15 17.84
C VAL A 162 17.07 -10.91 19.13
N ARG A 163 18.01 -11.86 19.06
CA ARG A 163 19.05 -12.07 20.08
C ARG A 163 20.11 -13.07 19.65
N SER A 164 21.31 -12.56 19.40
CA SER A 164 22.53 -13.20 19.89
C SER A 164 23.15 -12.31 20.97
N GLU A 165 23.86 -12.93 21.90
CA GLU A 165 24.23 -12.34 23.19
C GLU A 165 25.44 -11.38 23.10
N ASP A 166 25.74 -10.74 24.24
CA ASP A 166 26.94 -9.96 24.52
C ASP A 166 27.17 -8.68 23.69
N THR A 167 26.59 -7.59 24.18
CA THR A 167 27.30 -6.30 24.20
C THR A 167 27.20 -5.68 25.58
N ASP A 168 27.92 -6.27 26.54
CA ASP A 168 28.35 -5.54 27.74
C ASP A 168 29.19 -4.34 27.28
N MET A 169 28.54 -3.18 27.20
CA MET A 169 29.18 -1.88 27.07
C MET A 169 29.89 -1.58 28.38
N ASP A 170 31.07 -2.19 28.54
CA ASP A 170 31.87 -2.23 29.76
C ASP A 170 32.10 -0.81 30.29
N ALA A 171 31.50 -0.50 31.44
CA ALA A 171 31.58 0.81 32.08
C ALA A 171 32.95 0.98 32.76
N ARG A 172 34.00 1.11 31.95
CA ARG A 172 35.40 1.21 32.39
C ARG A 172 36.13 2.41 31.81
N GLU A 173 35.85 3.58 32.39
CA GLU A 173 36.89 4.62 32.54
C GLU A 173 36.54 5.59 33.69
N ALA A 174 36.54 5.07 34.92
CA ALA A 174 36.53 5.88 36.14
C ALA A 174 37.23 5.13 37.29
N ALA A 175 38.36 5.68 37.76
CA ALA A 175 39.28 5.12 38.77
C ALA A 175 40.06 3.87 38.26
N GLU A 176 41.34 3.63 38.54
CA GLU A 176 42.38 4.26 39.39
C GLU A 176 43.70 4.31 38.55
N GLY A 177 44.75 5.10 38.78
CA GLY A 177 45.29 5.64 40.02
C GLY A 177 46.68 5.02 40.31
N ASN A 178 47.76 5.66 39.85
CA ASN A 178 49.18 5.44 40.20
C ASN A 178 49.80 4.02 40.13
N LYS A 179 50.82 3.87 39.29
CA LYS A 179 52.20 3.57 39.77
C LYS A 179 53.29 3.80 38.71
N GLU A 180 54.36 4.47 39.14
CA GLU A 180 55.62 4.63 38.42
C GLU A 180 56.54 3.40 38.66
N GLY A 181 57.51 3.14 37.76
CA GLY A 181 58.74 2.41 38.12
C GLY A 181 59.38 1.50 37.04
N GLY A 182 60.59 1.87 36.57
CA GLY A 182 61.52 1.05 35.74
C GLY A 182 61.26 1.16 34.22
N ASP A 183 62.15 1.60 33.32
CA ASP A 183 63.62 1.38 33.15
C ASP A 183 63.97 -0.11 32.97
N CYS A 184 64.68 -0.62 31.94
CA CYS A 184 65.44 -0.05 30.79
C CYS A 184 64.79 -0.46 29.43
N GLY A 185 65.23 -0.08 28.21
CA GLY A 185 66.26 0.87 27.75
C GLY A 185 66.97 0.44 26.44
N GLY A 186 67.01 1.32 25.41
CA GLY A 186 67.62 1.09 24.08
C GLY A 186 66.59 0.82 22.95
N GLY A 187 66.73 1.31 21.72
CA GLY A 187 67.73 2.24 21.15
C GLY A 187 67.55 2.47 19.64
N ASP A 188 68.04 3.62 19.15
CA ASP A 188 68.26 4.01 17.74
C ASP A 188 67.08 4.34 16.77
N ARG A 189 67.01 5.66 16.43
CA ARG A 189 66.95 6.27 15.06
C ARG A 189 65.66 6.22 14.22
N LYS A 190 65.33 7.25 13.40
CA LYS A 190 65.69 8.69 13.37
C LYS A 190 64.82 9.43 12.33
N GLY A 191 64.17 10.53 12.70
CA GLY A 191 63.53 11.50 11.78
C GLY A 191 62.20 11.07 11.15
N ALA A 192 61.40 11.96 10.55
CA ALA A 192 61.37 13.43 10.63
C ALA A 192 60.07 13.96 10.00
N GLY A 193 59.44 14.98 10.60
CA GLY A 193 58.18 15.59 10.09
C GLY A 193 56.95 14.69 10.26
N ASP A 194 55.72 15.21 10.27
CA ASP A 194 55.29 16.61 10.36
C ASP A 194 53.90 16.67 11.04
N SER A 195 53.36 17.86 11.23
CA SER A 195 52.03 18.11 11.82
C SER A 195 50.88 17.21 11.33
N ASN A 196 50.03 16.71 12.24
CA ASN A 196 48.55 16.78 12.15
C ASN A 196 47.86 16.19 13.40
N GLY A 197 47.55 17.07 14.37
CA GLY A 197 46.82 16.72 15.60
C GLY A 197 45.31 16.96 15.55
N GLU A 198 44.72 17.15 14.36
CA GLU A 198 43.32 17.58 14.19
C GLU A 198 42.40 16.55 13.48
N GLU A 199 42.87 15.31 13.26
CA GLU A 199 42.12 14.30 12.49
C GLU A 199 41.15 13.42 13.31
N THR A 200 40.96 13.71 14.61
CA THR A 200 40.37 12.74 15.58
C THR A 200 38.98 13.08 16.13
N ALA A 201 38.35 14.18 15.70
CA ALA A 201 36.98 14.54 16.10
C ALA A 201 35.98 14.58 14.94
N GLY A 202 36.30 15.27 13.84
CA GLY A 202 35.38 15.45 12.70
C GLY A 202 35.19 14.20 11.82
N SER A 203 36.17 13.29 11.82
CA SER A 203 36.12 11.97 11.19
C SER A 203 35.09 11.08 11.90
N ARG A 204 35.31 10.82 13.19
CA ARG A 204 34.41 10.05 14.09
C ARG A 204 33.00 10.61 14.13
N LEU A 205 32.83 11.94 14.03
CA LEU A 205 31.50 12.56 14.00
C LEU A 205 30.76 12.28 12.69
N ARG A 206 31.45 12.21 11.54
CA ARG A 206 30.85 11.77 10.28
C ARG A 206 30.47 10.30 10.35
N GLU A 207 31.37 9.42 10.77
CA GLU A 207 31.09 7.99 10.96
C GLU A 207 29.86 7.75 11.86
N TYR A 208 29.73 8.51 12.96
CA TYR A 208 28.58 8.44 13.85
C TYR A 208 27.27 8.94 13.20
N VAL A 209 27.31 10.02 12.42
CA VAL A 209 26.15 10.56 11.70
C VAL A 209 25.74 9.64 10.55
N ASP A 210 26.69 9.07 9.82
CA ASP A 210 26.44 8.15 8.70
C ASP A 210 25.84 6.84 9.23
N SER A 211 26.42 6.24 10.28
CA SER A 211 25.86 5.08 10.98
C SER A 211 24.46 5.34 11.54
N TYR A 212 24.19 6.55 12.05
CA TYR A 212 22.84 6.96 12.47
C TYR A 212 21.86 7.07 11.30
N ASN A 213 22.27 7.68 10.18
CA ASN A 213 21.44 7.81 8.98
C ASN A 213 21.11 6.43 8.38
N ASP A 214 22.07 5.50 8.39
CA ASP A 214 21.86 4.12 7.98
C ASP A 214 20.83 3.42 8.90
N ALA A 215 20.98 3.53 10.22
CA ALA A 215 20.03 2.96 11.18
C ALA A 215 18.61 3.54 11.03
N VAL A 216 18.49 4.86 10.84
CA VAL A 216 17.18 5.51 10.55
C VAL A 216 16.60 5.02 9.23
N THR A 217 17.43 4.88 8.18
CA THR A 217 16.99 4.39 6.87
C THR A 217 16.50 2.94 6.93
N VAL A 218 17.16 2.08 7.73
CA VAL A 218 16.72 0.69 7.99
C VAL A 218 15.37 0.68 8.72
N LEU A 219 15.20 1.48 9.77
CA LEU A 219 13.94 1.58 10.51
C LEU A 219 12.80 2.14 9.63
N GLU A 220 13.06 3.13 8.79
CA GLU A 220 12.05 3.67 7.87
C GLU A 220 11.60 2.64 6.82
N LYS A 221 12.52 1.84 6.28
CA LYS A 221 12.18 0.71 5.41
C LYS A 221 11.33 -0.32 6.16
N ALA A 222 11.74 -0.73 7.37
CA ALA A 222 11.00 -1.67 8.19
C ALA A 222 9.57 -1.19 8.51
N ALA A 223 9.40 0.10 8.84
CA ALA A 223 8.08 0.71 9.06
C ALA A 223 7.19 0.69 7.81
N VAL A 224 7.76 0.94 6.62
CA VAL A 224 7.02 0.82 5.34
C VAL A 224 6.60 -0.63 5.07
N HIS A 225 7.50 -1.60 5.32
CA HIS A 225 7.19 -3.02 5.15
C HIS A 225 6.15 -3.54 6.16
N LEU A 226 6.20 -3.13 7.43
CA LEU A 226 5.16 -3.42 8.43
C LEU A 226 3.82 -2.79 8.08
N GLY A 227 3.81 -1.54 7.59
CA GLY A 227 2.58 -0.89 7.12
C GLY A 227 1.97 -1.63 5.92
N GLY A 228 2.81 -2.19 5.04
CA GLY A 228 2.41 -3.08 3.95
C GLY A 228 1.83 -4.41 4.46
N PHE A 229 2.54 -5.08 5.38
CA PHE A 229 2.11 -6.33 6.02
C PHE A 229 0.78 -6.15 6.74
N GLY A 230 0.66 -5.17 7.62
CA GLY A 230 -0.57 -4.89 8.38
C GLY A 230 -1.77 -4.63 7.48
N LYS A 231 -1.57 -3.90 6.38
CA LYS A 231 -2.63 -3.65 5.38
C LYS A 231 -3.05 -4.92 4.63
N ALA A 232 -2.12 -5.82 4.33
CA ALA A 232 -2.37 -7.05 3.57
C ALA A 232 -2.91 -8.19 4.45
N MET A 233 -2.37 -8.35 5.66
CA MET A 233 -2.68 -9.45 6.57
C MET A 233 -3.74 -9.12 7.62
N GLY A 234 -3.96 -7.84 7.95
CA GLY A 234 -5.01 -7.38 8.87
C GLY A 234 -6.39 -8.04 8.67
N PRO A 235 -6.89 -8.24 7.43
CA PRO A 235 -8.15 -8.93 7.17
C PRO A 235 -8.25 -10.40 7.64
N PHE A 236 -7.12 -11.06 7.92
CA PHE A 236 -7.05 -12.42 8.49
C PHE A 236 -6.98 -12.42 10.03
N LEU A 237 -6.49 -11.35 10.64
CA LEU A 237 -6.33 -11.21 12.10
C LEU A 237 -7.67 -10.89 12.77
N ARG A 238 -7.78 -11.08 14.09
CA ARG A 238 -8.95 -10.62 14.87
C ARG A 238 -8.99 -9.10 14.98
N ALA A 239 -10.18 -8.53 14.78
CA ALA A 239 -10.49 -7.19 15.27
C ALA A 239 -10.52 -7.13 16.81
N GLU A 240 -10.17 -5.96 17.37
CA GLU A 240 -10.17 -5.69 18.82
C GLU A 240 -11.57 -5.83 19.47
N ASP A 241 -12.64 -5.66 18.68
CA ASP A 241 -14.03 -5.82 19.15
C ASP A 241 -14.48 -7.28 19.31
N GLY A 242 -13.68 -8.23 18.83
CA GLY A 242 -13.92 -9.67 18.91
C GLY A 242 -15.09 -10.23 18.09
N GLY A 243 -15.96 -9.38 17.52
CA GLY A 243 -17.23 -9.80 16.92
C GLY A 243 -17.12 -10.22 15.46
N ALA A 244 -16.41 -9.44 14.64
CA ALA A 244 -16.41 -9.63 13.18
C ALA A 244 -15.67 -10.88 12.66
N HIS A 245 -15.04 -11.65 13.57
CA HIS A 245 -14.12 -12.73 13.22
C HIS A 245 -14.52 -14.11 13.74
N GLU A 246 -15.79 -14.28 14.15
CA GLU A 246 -16.33 -15.60 14.47
C GLU A 246 -16.19 -16.54 13.25
N VAL A 247 -15.73 -17.78 13.49
CA VAL A 247 -15.55 -18.78 12.44
C VAL A 247 -16.86 -19.55 12.24
N LYS A 248 -17.57 -19.26 11.16
CA LYS A 248 -18.79 -19.97 10.78
C LYS A 248 -18.44 -21.21 9.97
N THR A 249 -19.05 -22.35 10.29
CA THR A 249 -18.77 -23.65 9.64
C THR A 249 -20.05 -24.32 9.15
N VAL A 250 -20.04 -24.81 7.90
CA VAL A 250 -21.10 -25.68 7.35
C VAL A 250 -20.53 -27.03 6.92
N THR A 251 -21.37 -28.07 6.93
CA THR A 251 -20.99 -29.41 6.48
C THR A 251 -21.61 -29.74 5.12
N VAL A 252 -20.78 -29.80 4.08
CA VAL A 252 -21.17 -30.21 2.72
C VAL A 252 -20.69 -31.63 2.47
N LEU A 253 -21.59 -32.56 2.17
CA LEU A 253 -21.25 -33.98 1.89
C LEU A 253 -20.25 -34.59 2.91
N ARG A 254 -20.46 -34.33 4.21
CA ARG A 254 -19.59 -34.73 5.35
C ARG A 254 -18.21 -34.07 5.42
N LYS A 255 -17.93 -33.02 4.64
CA LYS A 255 -16.73 -32.18 4.77
C LYS A 255 -17.09 -30.83 5.39
N LYS A 256 -16.34 -30.38 6.40
CA LYS A 256 -16.43 -29.02 6.94
C LYS A 256 -15.95 -28.03 5.85
N VAL A 257 -16.64 -26.90 5.73
CA VAL A 257 -16.21 -25.69 5.01
C VAL A 257 -16.46 -24.52 5.94
N SER A 258 -15.43 -23.74 6.24
CA SER A 258 -15.46 -22.70 7.27
C SER A 258 -14.99 -21.36 6.71
N THR A 259 -15.52 -20.25 7.22
CA THR A 259 -15.12 -18.89 6.85
C THR A 259 -15.41 -17.91 8.00
N THR A 260 -14.90 -16.68 7.94
CA THR A 260 -15.22 -15.67 8.97
C THR A 260 -16.57 -15.00 8.71
N GLU A 261 -17.21 -14.56 9.80
CA GLU A 261 -18.38 -13.69 9.78
C GLU A 261 -18.16 -12.45 8.88
N ALA A 262 -17.00 -11.79 8.94
CA ALA A 262 -16.65 -10.69 8.04
C ALA A 262 -16.68 -11.05 6.53
N THR A 263 -16.39 -12.30 6.15
CA THR A 263 -16.46 -12.76 4.75
C THR A 263 -17.91 -12.95 4.28
N LEU A 264 -18.83 -13.23 5.22
CA LEU A 264 -20.25 -13.40 4.94
C LEU A 264 -20.99 -12.06 5.00
N SER A 265 -20.79 -11.29 6.07
CA SER A 265 -21.46 -10.00 6.33
C SER A 265 -21.32 -8.98 5.19
N GLN A 266 -20.20 -8.99 4.45
CA GLN A 266 -20.02 -8.11 3.27
C GLN A 266 -21.03 -8.37 2.13
N LEU A 267 -21.68 -9.53 2.10
CA LEU A 267 -22.71 -9.91 1.12
C LEU A 267 -24.13 -9.50 1.56
N GLY A 268 -24.25 -8.96 2.78
CA GLY A 268 -25.51 -8.66 3.44
C GLY A 268 -26.20 -9.89 4.03
N PRO A 269 -27.04 -9.70 5.06
CA PRO A 269 -27.73 -10.80 5.74
C PRO A 269 -28.71 -11.55 4.82
N ASP A 270 -29.19 -10.91 3.75
CA ASP A 270 -30.10 -11.52 2.79
C ASP A 270 -29.43 -12.45 1.76
N SER A 271 -28.10 -12.46 1.68
CA SER A 271 -27.37 -13.38 0.81
C SER A 271 -27.67 -14.84 1.17
N THR A 272 -27.99 -15.67 0.17
CA THR A 272 -28.14 -17.11 0.34
C THR A 272 -26.86 -17.76 0.90
N LEU A 273 -25.67 -17.21 0.62
CA LEU A 273 -24.43 -17.70 1.23
C LEU A 273 -24.40 -17.40 2.74
N TYR A 274 -24.73 -16.16 3.13
CA TYR A 274 -24.85 -15.75 4.53
C TYR A 274 -25.81 -16.67 5.29
N LYS A 275 -27.06 -16.76 4.82
CA LYS A 275 -28.14 -17.53 5.46
C LYS A 275 -27.78 -19.00 5.67
N ARG A 276 -27.08 -19.62 4.71
CA ARG A 276 -26.59 -21.01 4.83
C ARG A 276 -25.56 -21.22 5.94
N PHE A 277 -24.68 -20.24 6.20
CA PHE A 277 -23.74 -20.29 7.31
C PHE A 277 -24.38 -19.89 8.65
N SER A 278 -25.45 -19.08 8.64
CA SER A 278 -26.25 -18.73 9.83
C SER A 278 -27.23 -19.82 10.28
N GLY A 279 -27.39 -20.89 9.50
CA GLY A 279 -28.37 -21.95 9.78
C GLY A 279 -29.82 -21.59 9.43
N GLU A 280 -30.05 -20.46 8.74
CA GLU A 280 -31.38 -20.07 8.26
C GLU A 280 -31.77 -20.92 7.05
N ILE A 281 -32.97 -21.53 7.09
CA ILE A 281 -33.39 -22.57 6.14
C ILE A 281 -33.80 -21.94 4.80
N VAL A 282 -32.85 -21.85 3.88
CA VAL A 282 -33.12 -21.46 2.48
C VAL A 282 -33.57 -22.68 1.67
N GLN A 283 -34.89 -22.87 1.56
CA GLN A 283 -35.60 -23.94 0.85
C GLN A 283 -35.54 -25.37 1.44
N GLY A 284 -36.25 -25.54 2.55
CA GLY A 284 -36.64 -26.86 3.07
C GLY A 284 -35.50 -27.71 3.62
N ASP A 285 -35.83 -28.92 4.06
CA ASP A 285 -34.93 -29.85 4.75
C ASP A 285 -33.88 -30.52 3.82
N VAL A 286 -33.57 -29.88 2.68
CA VAL A 286 -32.67 -30.41 1.65
C VAL A 286 -31.24 -30.05 2.05
N PRO A 287 -30.39 -31.01 2.50
CA PRO A 287 -29.02 -30.69 2.86
C PRO A 287 -28.25 -30.32 1.58
N ILE A 288 -27.05 -29.75 1.71
CA ILE A 288 -26.16 -29.41 0.59
C ILE A 288 -25.66 -30.70 -0.10
N ARG A 289 -26.55 -31.30 -0.91
CA ARG A 289 -26.40 -32.58 -1.63
C ARG A 289 -26.33 -32.40 -3.15
N GLN A 290 -26.83 -31.28 -3.66
CA GLN A 290 -26.87 -30.97 -5.10
C GLN A 290 -25.62 -30.20 -5.57
N THR A 291 -24.87 -29.59 -4.64
CA THR A 291 -23.61 -28.88 -4.91
C THR A 291 -22.43 -29.74 -4.46
N SER A 292 -21.38 -29.86 -5.27
CA SER A 292 -20.14 -30.54 -4.87
C SER A 292 -19.38 -29.70 -3.83
N VAL A 293 -18.62 -30.36 -2.94
CA VAL A 293 -17.79 -29.64 -1.95
C VAL A 293 -16.78 -28.72 -2.64
N GLU A 294 -16.14 -29.21 -3.71
CA GLU A 294 -15.17 -28.44 -4.49
C GLU A 294 -15.79 -27.17 -5.09
N HIS A 295 -17.00 -27.28 -5.66
CA HIS A 295 -17.69 -26.09 -6.16
C HIS A 295 -18.04 -25.12 -5.04
N PHE A 296 -18.63 -25.60 -3.92
CA PHE A 296 -18.98 -24.74 -2.78
C PHE A 296 -17.74 -24.05 -2.18
N THR A 297 -16.60 -24.75 -2.08
CA THR A 297 -15.33 -24.14 -1.66
C THR A 297 -14.90 -23.02 -2.60
N LYS A 298 -15.02 -23.18 -3.93
CA LYS A 298 -14.74 -22.09 -4.90
C LYS A 298 -15.70 -20.89 -4.77
N VAL A 299 -16.96 -21.10 -4.38
CA VAL A 299 -17.91 -20.00 -4.10
C VAL A 299 -17.50 -19.22 -2.85
N VAL A 300 -17.20 -19.93 -1.76
CA VAL A 300 -16.74 -19.30 -0.50
C VAL A 300 -15.40 -18.61 -0.71
N ASP A 301 -14.48 -19.21 -1.46
CA ASP A 301 -13.22 -18.57 -1.83
C ASP A 301 -13.41 -17.27 -2.62
N PHE A 302 -14.35 -17.22 -3.56
CA PHE A 302 -14.61 -15.98 -4.28
C PHE A 302 -15.06 -14.86 -3.33
N ALA A 303 -15.89 -15.16 -2.33
CA ALA A 303 -16.23 -14.22 -1.28
C ALA A 303 -15.00 -13.83 -0.42
N ARG A 304 -14.11 -14.77 -0.07
CA ARG A 304 -12.84 -14.46 0.62
C ARG A 304 -11.97 -13.52 -0.20
N ARG A 305 -11.67 -13.85 -1.46
CA ARG A 305 -10.86 -12.99 -2.34
C ARG A 305 -11.50 -11.62 -2.55
N GLN A 306 -12.83 -11.54 -2.56
CA GLN A 306 -13.52 -10.25 -2.50
C GLN A 306 -13.27 -9.51 -1.17
N LYS A 307 -13.34 -10.16 0.00
CA LYS A 307 -13.00 -9.52 1.30
C LYS A 307 -11.54 -9.06 1.36
N LEU A 308 -10.62 -9.87 0.82
CA LEU A 308 -9.18 -9.72 0.97
C LEU A 308 -8.59 -8.71 -0.03
N GLU A 309 -9.06 -8.72 -1.28
CA GLU A 309 -8.59 -7.78 -2.29
C GLU A 309 -9.19 -6.39 -2.06
N ARG A 310 -8.39 -5.52 -1.44
CA ARG A 310 -8.73 -4.12 -1.09
C ARG A 310 -7.90 -3.10 -1.89
N ARG A 311 -7.05 -3.52 -2.83
CA ARG A 311 -6.30 -2.60 -3.69
C ARG A 311 -7.30 -1.83 -4.58
N PRO A 312 -7.28 -0.49 -4.59
CA PRO A 312 -8.22 0.28 -5.41
C PRO A 312 -7.95 0.01 -6.89
N GLY A 313 -9.00 -0.27 -7.66
CA GLY A 313 -8.84 -0.66 -9.07
C GLY A 313 -8.37 -2.10 -9.31
N ALA A 314 -8.20 -2.95 -8.29
CA ALA A 314 -7.89 -4.36 -8.53
C ALA A 314 -9.11 -5.17 -9.02
N LEU A 315 -8.85 -6.17 -9.87
CA LEU A 315 -9.86 -7.02 -10.47
C LEU A 315 -9.91 -8.39 -9.77
N VAL A 316 -10.97 -8.66 -9.02
CA VAL A 316 -11.19 -9.98 -8.41
C VAL A 316 -11.82 -10.90 -9.44
N LYS A 317 -10.98 -11.65 -10.17
CA LYS A 317 -11.44 -12.62 -11.18
C LYS A 317 -12.38 -13.67 -10.59
N LYS A 318 -13.43 -14.00 -11.34
CA LYS A 318 -14.42 -15.03 -10.98
C LYS A 318 -13.83 -16.44 -10.91
N PRO A 319 -14.49 -17.40 -10.23
CA PRO A 319 -14.03 -18.79 -10.19
C PRO A 319 -13.92 -19.42 -11.58
N THR A 320 -12.84 -20.18 -11.80
CA THR A 320 -12.67 -21.07 -12.95
C THR A 320 -13.12 -22.50 -12.62
N ALA A 321 -13.61 -23.22 -13.62
CA ALA A 321 -13.91 -24.64 -13.52
C ALA A 321 -13.64 -25.34 -14.86
N LYS A 322 -13.31 -26.63 -14.80
CA LYS A 322 -13.13 -27.47 -16.00
C LYS A 322 -14.42 -27.44 -16.84
N PRO A 323 -14.36 -27.47 -18.20
CA PRO A 323 -15.52 -27.24 -19.07
C PRO A 323 -16.80 -28.03 -18.71
N LYS A 324 -16.66 -29.31 -18.33
CA LYS A 324 -17.76 -30.17 -17.86
C LYS A 324 -18.45 -29.74 -16.56
N TYR A 325 -17.90 -28.76 -15.84
CA TYR A 325 -18.41 -28.23 -14.58
C TYR A 325 -18.73 -26.72 -14.64
N ILE A 326 -18.54 -26.04 -15.79
CA ILE A 326 -18.91 -24.61 -15.94
C ILE A 326 -20.41 -24.39 -15.68
N ALA A 327 -21.26 -25.35 -16.02
CA ALA A 327 -22.69 -25.29 -15.69
C ALA A 327 -22.96 -25.21 -14.18
N GLN A 328 -22.10 -25.83 -13.35
CA GLN A 328 -22.20 -25.75 -11.89
C GLN A 328 -21.75 -24.37 -11.39
N LEU A 329 -20.84 -23.67 -12.07
CA LEU A 329 -20.49 -22.30 -11.68
C LEU A 329 -21.65 -21.30 -11.82
N LYS A 330 -22.67 -21.58 -12.63
CA LYS A 330 -23.88 -20.74 -12.66
C LYS A 330 -24.63 -20.73 -11.32
N ASP A 331 -24.40 -21.73 -10.47
CA ASP A 331 -24.97 -21.79 -9.12
C ASP A 331 -24.45 -20.66 -8.20
N VAL A 332 -23.32 -20.00 -8.54
CA VAL A 332 -22.78 -18.84 -7.80
C VAL A 332 -23.81 -17.72 -7.66
N GLU A 333 -24.65 -17.51 -8.67
CA GLU A 333 -25.75 -16.54 -8.63
C GLU A 333 -26.83 -16.93 -7.60
N MET A 334 -27.07 -18.24 -7.39
CA MET A 334 -27.96 -18.71 -6.31
C MET A 334 -27.42 -18.37 -4.91
N TYR A 335 -26.11 -18.18 -4.77
CA TYR A 335 -25.45 -17.78 -3.53
C TYR A 335 -25.43 -16.25 -3.31
N GLY A 336 -25.98 -15.47 -4.25
CA GLY A 336 -25.99 -14.00 -4.19
C GLY A 336 -24.69 -13.35 -4.64
N LEU A 337 -23.92 -14.03 -5.49
CA LEU A 337 -22.65 -13.55 -6.07
C LEU A 337 -22.78 -13.50 -7.61
N THR A 338 -22.21 -12.50 -8.26
CA THR A 338 -22.24 -12.39 -9.74
C THR A 338 -21.16 -13.27 -10.38
N MET A 339 -21.46 -13.90 -11.53
CA MET A 339 -20.49 -14.71 -12.30
C MET A 339 -19.60 -13.88 -13.24
N GLU A 340 -19.12 -12.76 -12.71
CA GLU A 340 -18.35 -11.73 -13.39
C GLU A 340 -17.11 -11.36 -12.58
N ASP A 341 -16.12 -10.76 -13.23
CA ASP A 341 -14.93 -10.30 -12.53
C ASP A 341 -15.27 -9.01 -11.77
N VAL A 342 -15.03 -8.98 -10.45
CA VAL A 342 -15.45 -7.88 -9.58
C VAL A 342 -14.35 -6.83 -9.51
N GLN A 343 -14.61 -5.69 -10.14
CA GLN A 343 -13.74 -4.54 -10.16
C GLN A 343 -13.83 -3.75 -8.84
N ARG A 344 -12.71 -3.60 -8.12
CA ARG A 344 -12.67 -2.78 -6.89
C ARG A 344 -12.76 -1.29 -7.23
N PRO A 345 -13.51 -0.49 -6.46
CA PRO A 345 -13.53 0.96 -6.60
C PRO A 345 -12.13 1.57 -6.60
N LEU A 346 -11.89 2.56 -7.48
CA LEU A 346 -10.62 3.30 -7.51
C LEU A 346 -10.43 4.22 -6.30
N SER A 347 -11.54 4.75 -5.79
CA SER A 347 -11.60 5.84 -4.83
C SER A 347 -12.92 5.75 -4.09
N PRO A 348 -13.04 6.26 -2.84
CA PRO A 348 -14.34 6.56 -2.25
C PRO A 348 -15.21 7.51 -3.11
N MET A 349 -14.61 8.20 -4.08
CA MET A 349 -15.31 9.01 -5.08
C MET A 349 -16.08 8.21 -6.14
N LEU A 350 -15.83 6.91 -6.32
CA LEU A 350 -16.48 6.09 -7.34
C LEU A 350 -17.08 4.84 -6.70
N ASP A 351 -18.25 4.41 -7.15
CA ASP A 351 -18.71 3.05 -6.89
C ASP A 351 -18.08 2.02 -7.84
N ILE A 352 -18.55 0.76 -7.79
CA ILE A 352 -18.06 -0.36 -8.60
C ILE A 352 -18.38 -0.15 -10.08
N GLU A 353 -19.59 0.31 -10.40
CA GLU A 353 -20.10 0.48 -11.75
C GLU A 353 -19.45 1.70 -12.39
N GLU A 354 -19.44 2.84 -11.68
CA GLU A 354 -18.74 4.05 -12.09
C GLU A 354 -17.26 3.81 -12.32
N THR A 355 -16.61 3.00 -11.45
CA THR A 355 -15.22 2.59 -11.68
C THR A 355 -15.07 1.80 -12.97
N ARG A 356 -15.95 0.81 -13.23
CA ARG A 356 -15.87 0.00 -14.46
C ARG A 356 -16.05 0.87 -15.71
N GLU A 357 -17.01 1.80 -15.70
CA GLU A 357 -17.25 2.73 -16.82
C GLU A 357 -16.07 3.69 -17.04
N VAL A 358 -15.57 4.32 -15.97
CA VAL A 358 -14.40 5.22 -16.04
C VAL A 358 -13.15 4.49 -16.56
N LEU A 359 -12.92 3.23 -16.13
CA LEU A 359 -11.82 2.41 -16.65
C LEU A 359 -12.01 2.06 -18.14
N ALA A 360 -13.22 1.68 -18.55
CA ALA A 360 -13.53 1.36 -19.94
C ALA A 360 -13.32 2.56 -20.88
N MET A 361 -13.61 3.79 -20.44
CA MET A 361 -13.38 5.01 -21.22
C MET A 361 -11.91 5.25 -21.60
N MET A 362 -10.96 4.67 -20.88
CA MET A 362 -9.52 4.82 -21.18
C MET A 362 -9.03 3.83 -22.25
N GLU A 363 -9.84 2.85 -22.64
CA GLU A 363 -9.54 1.87 -23.70
C GLU A 363 -8.24 1.05 -23.45
N ILE A 364 -7.77 1.01 -22.20
CA ILE A 364 -6.64 0.21 -21.72
C ILE A 364 -7.17 -1.17 -21.27
N PRO A 365 -6.75 -2.29 -21.88
CA PRO A 365 -7.13 -3.62 -21.42
C PRO A 365 -6.43 -3.95 -20.10
N ASN A 366 -7.17 -4.51 -19.14
CA ASN A 366 -6.67 -4.95 -17.83
C ASN A 366 -5.77 -3.91 -17.13
N PRO A 367 -6.28 -2.70 -16.83
CA PRO A 367 -5.45 -1.60 -16.37
C PRO A 367 -4.84 -1.86 -14.99
N SER A 368 -3.52 -1.77 -14.89
CA SER A 368 -2.79 -1.67 -13.62
C SER A 368 -2.88 -0.24 -13.11
N ILE A 369 -3.44 -0.05 -11.90
CA ILE A 369 -3.73 1.27 -11.36
C ILE A 369 -2.97 1.55 -10.05
N LYS A 370 -2.39 2.75 -9.95
CA LYS A 370 -1.64 3.22 -8.79
C LYS A 370 -2.03 4.64 -8.40
N LEU A 371 -2.54 4.84 -7.18
CA LEU A 371 -2.75 6.17 -6.60
C LEU A 371 -1.40 6.87 -6.39
N LEU A 372 -1.19 8.01 -7.06
CA LEU A 372 0.01 8.82 -6.93
C LEU A 372 -0.17 9.91 -5.87
N TYR A 373 -1.27 10.64 -5.95
CA TYR A 373 -1.58 11.80 -5.11
C TYR A 373 -3.06 11.78 -4.69
N SER A 374 -3.36 12.14 -3.45
CA SER A 374 -4.69 12.61 -3.05
C SER A 374 -4.57 13.84 -2.17
N SER A 375 -5.41 14.85 -2.39
CA SER A 375 -5.42 16.07 -1.59
C SER A 375 -5.82 15.87 -0.13
N THR A 376 -6.50 14.76 0.22
CA THR A 376 -6.80 14.40 1.62
C THR A 376 -5.60 13.79 2.34
N ARG A 377 -4.72 13.09 1.61
CA ARG A 377 -3.51 12.43 2.15
C ARG A 377 -2.28 13.32 2.10
N ASP A 378 -2.06 14.00 0.97
CA ASP A 378 -0.84 14.76 0.66
C ASP A 378 -1.04 16.28 0.76
N GLY A 379 -2.25 16.75 1.10
CA GLY A 379 -2.58 18.17 1.20
C GLY A 379 -2.88 18.85 -0.15
N GLY A 380 -3.29 20.12 -0.10
CA GLY A 380 -3.74 20.89 -1.27
C GLY A 380 -2.65 21.61 -2.07
N ASP A 381 -1.36 21.46 -1.73
CA ASP A 381 -0.28 22.21 -2.39
C ASP A 381 0.03 21.68 -3.82
N PHE A 382 0.16 22.61 -4.76
CA PHE A 382 0.49 22.31 -6.16
C PHE A 382 1.89 21.69 -6.34
N VAL A 383 2.90 22.14 -5.58
CA VAL A 383 4.27 21.60 -5.71
C VAL A 383 4.29 20.14 -5.27
N THR A 384 3.67 19.85 -4.13
CA THR A 384 3.49 18.51 -3.59
C THR A 384 2.73 17.61 -4.57
N MET A 385 1.67 18.10 -5.22
CA MET A 385 0.95 17.34 -6.26
C MET A 385 1.88 16.97 -7.43
N VAL A 386 2.65 17.93 -7.96
CA VAL A 386 3.58 17.68 -9.08
C VAL A 386 4.69 16.72 -8.68
N ASP A 387 5.28 16.88 -7.50
CA ASP A 387 6.36 16.04 -6.99
C ASP A 387 5.88 14.59 -6.71
N LYS A 388 4.63 14.41 -6.26
CA LYS A 388 4.00 13.08 -6.05
C LYS A 388 3.64 12.38 -7.36
N VAL A 389 3.25 13.13 -8.39
CA VAL A 389 2.99 12.60 -9.73
C VAL A 389 4.29 12.25 -10.46
N GLY A 390 5.32 13.09 -10.32
CA GLY A 390 6.65 12.85 -10.87
C GLY A 390 6.64 12.66 -12.40
N ASP A 391 7.33 11.62 -12.87
CA ASP A 391 7.42 11.22 -14.27
C ASP A 391 6.33 10.22 -14.70
N ALA A 392 5.27 10.04 -13.90
CA ALA A 392 4.20 9.13 -14.23
C ALA A 392 3.44 9.57 -15.50
N SER A 393 3.27 8.64 -16.44
CA SER A 393 2.39 8.77 -17.60
C SER A 393 1.00 8.17 -17.35
N SER A 394 0.06 8.46 -18.26
CA SER A 394 -1.29 7.89 -18.30
C SER A 394 -2.06 8.20 -17.02
N LEU A 395 -2.39 9.48 -16.84
CA LEU A 395 -2.85 10.06 -15.59
C LEU A 395 -4.36 10.26 -15.59
N LEU A 396 -5.05 9.58 -14.68
CA LEU A 396 -6.47 9.78 -14.37
C LEU A 396 -6.61 10.73 -13.19
N PHE A 397 -7.15 11.92 -13.44
CA PHE A 397 -7.55 12.89 -12.43
C PHE A 397 -9.03 12.66 -12.10
N LEU A 398 -9.33 12.38 -10.83
CA LEU A 398 -10.68 12.33 -10.27
C LEU A 398 -10.88 13.53 -9.35
N VAL A 399 -12.02 14.20 -9.48
CA VAL A 399 -12.37 15.42 -8.74
C VAL A 399 -13.75 15.25 -8.14
N ASN A 400 -13.81 15.36 -6.82
CA ASN A 400 -15.04 15.42 -6.04
C ASN A 400 -15.28 16.88 -5.65
N HIS A 401 -16.22 17.56 -6.32
CA HIS A 401 -16.58 18.92 -5.90
C HIS A 401 -17.48 18.87 -4.67
N ASP A 402 -18.61 18.18 -4.79
CA ASP A 402 -19.61 18.04 -3.74
C ASP A 402 -20.38 16.71 -3.90
N ASP A 403 -21.47 16.56 -3.14
CA ASP A 403 -22.26 15.32 -3.11
C ASP A 403 -23.13 15.11 -4.37
N THR A 404 -23.07 16.03 -5.34
CA THR A 404 -23.79 16.00 -6.63
C THR A 404 -22.84 15.91 -7.83
N TYR A 405 -21.72 16.65 -7.80
CA TYR A 405 -20.83 16.84 -8.93
C TYR A 405 -19.47 16.16 -8.73
N ARG A 406 -19.31 15.02 -9.40
CA ARG A 406 -18.02 14.33 -9.55
C ARG A 406 -17.66 14.27 -11.03
N PHE A 407 -16.41 14.57 -11.36
CA PHE A 407 -15.91 14.61 -12.73
C PHE A 407 -14.38 14.39 -12.74
N GLY A 408 -13.75 14.40 -13.90
CA GLY A 408 -12.33 14.12 -14.03
C GLY A 408 -11.74 14.45 -15.40
N ALA A 409 -10.49 14.04 -15.58
CA ALA A 409 -9.77 14.10 -16.86
C ALA A 409 -8.79 12.94 -16.97
N PHE A 410 -8.62 12.38 -18.17
CA PHE A 410 -7.56 11.40 -18.44
C PHE A 410 -6.56 11.96 -19.45
N LEU A 411 -5.26 11.86 -19.13
CA LEU A 411 -4.14 12.36 -19.92
C LEU A 411 -3.26 11.18 -20.38
N GLU A 412 -3.10 10.99 -21.69
CA GLU A 412 -2.29 9.92 -22.30
C GLU A 412 -0.78 10.23 -22.28
N GLY A 413 -0.27 10.66 -21.12
CA GLY A 413 1.16 10.94 -20.93
C GLY A 413 1.46 11.67 -19.62
N GLN A 414 2.66 12.25 -19.55
CA GLN A 414 3.22 12.86 -18.34
C GLN A 414 2.81 14.33 -18.18
N LEU A 415 2.79 14.81 -16.93
CA LEU A 415 2.98 16.23 -16.64
C LEU A 415 4.43 16.63 -16.93
N LYS A 416 4.63 17.77 -17.60
CA LYS A 416 5.96 18.30 -17.92
C LYS A 416 6.14 19.70 -17.34
N PRO A 417 6.36 19.84 -16.01
CA PRO A 417 6.72 21.14 -15.43
C PRO A 417 8.03 21.67 -16.08
N PRO A 418 8.18 23.00 -16.23
CA PRO A 418 9.40 23.58 -16.77
C PRO A 418 10.57 23.47 -15.78
N THR A 419 11.79 23.36 -16.29
CA THR A 419 13.03 23.32 -15.49
C THR A 419 13.27 24.61 -14.70
N ASP A 420 12.90 25.77 -15.28
CA ASP A 420 12.89 27.05 -14.57
C ASP A 420 11.58 27.18 -13.77
N PRO A 421 11.63 27.28 -12.43
CA PRO A 421 10.42 27.35 -11.60
C PRO A 421 9.57 28.60 -11.85
N LYS A 422 10.10 29.63 -12.53
CA LYS A 422 9.39 30.89 -12.84
C LYS A 422 8.71 30.87 -14.21
N GLN A 423 8.91 29.82 -15.01
CA GLN A 423 8.30 29.68 -16.35
C GLN A 423 7.02 28.85 -16.32
N THR A 424 6.34 28.78 -17.46
CA THR A 424 5.23 27.84 -17.71
C THR A 424 5.57 27.01 -18.95
N ASN A 425 5.23 25.72 -18.93
CA ASN A 425 5.35 24.86 -20.10
C ASN A 425 3.96 24.61 -20.69
N GLY A 426 3.83 24.68 -22.01
CA GLY A 426 2.58 24.44 -22.73
C GLY A 426 2.84 23.50 -23.91
N TYR A 427 2.18 22.35 -23.93
CA TYR A 427 2.42 21.31 -24.92
C TYR A 427 1.13 20.58 -25.29
N ARG A 428 1.12 19.94 -26.47
CA ARG A 428 0.02 19.05 -26.87
C ARG A 428 0.16 17.69 -26.22
N LEU A 429 -0.97 17.17 -25.76
CA LEU A 429 -1.09 15.82 -25.20
C LEU A 429 -2.52 15.33 -25.41
N PRO A 430 -2.78 14.12 -25.93
CA PRO A 430 -4.12 13.57 -26.01
C PRO A 430 -4.74 13.46 -24.61
N HIS A 431 -5.97 13.97 -24.48
CA HIS A 431 -6.75 13.89 -23.25
C HIS A 431 -8.23 14.13 -23.52
N PHE A 432 -9.06 13.68 -22.59
CA PHE A 432 -10.50 13.92 -22.55
C PHE A 432 -10.95 14.24 -21.11
N LEU A 433 -12.14 14.82 -20.97
CA LEU A 433 -12.79 15.02 -19.68
C LEU A 433 -13.79 13.89 -19.42
N ILE A 434 -14.11 13.68 -18.16
CA ILE A 434 -15.04 12.64 -17.71
C ILE A 434 -16.07 13.32 -16.82
N SER A 435 -17.35 13.20 -17.13
CA SER A 435 -18.40 13.41 -16.14
C SER A 435 -18.65 12.10 -15.42
N ILE A 436 -18.78 12.10 -14.10
CA ILE A 436 -19.17 10.91 -13.32
C ILE A 436 -20.62 11.07 -12.86
N SER A 437 -20.96 12.23 -12.28
CA SER A 437 -22.31 12.54 -11.78
C SER A 437 -22.66 14.03 -11.89
N GLY A 438 -23.95 14.34 -11.77
CA GLY A 438 -24.49 15.71 -11.73
C GLY A 438 -24.73 16.32 -13.11
N ALA A 439 -23.74 16.31 -14.00
CA ALA A 439 -23.86 16.93 -15.32
C ALA A 439 -24.46 16.01 -16.42
N TYR A 440 -24.44 14.70 -16.18
CA TYR A 440 -25.01 13.64 -17.00
C TYR A 440 -25.67 12.59 -16.09
N ALA A 441 -26.59 11.79 -16.63
CA ALA A 441 -27.30 10.74 -15.89
C ALA A 441 -26.44 9.49 -15.61
N THR A 442 -25.42 9.25 -16.43
CA THR A 442 -24.42 8.19 -16.28
C THR A 442 -23.02 8.77 -16.53
N PRO A 443 -21.94 8.11 -16.05
CA PRO A 443 -20.59 8.47 -16.43
C PRO A 443 -20.44 8.65 -17.95
N THR A 444 -19.80 9.75 -18.36
CA THR A 444 -19.77 10.19 -19.77
C THR A 444 -18.40 10.73 -20.17
N LYS A 445 -17.84 10.19 -21.26
CA LYS A 445 -16.59 10.63 -21.90
C LYS A 445 -16.85 11.91 -22.72
N VAL A 446 -16.26 13.02 -22.31
CA VAL A 446 -16.36 14.34 -22.97
C VAL A 446 -15.09 14.60 -23.76
N LEU A 447 -15.16 14.38 -25.08
CA LEU A 447 -14.01 14.49 -25.98
C LEU A 447 -13.59 15.96 -26.15
N ILE A 448 -12.30 16.25 -25.97
CA ILE A 448 -11.72 17.57 -26.30
C ILE A 448 -11.20 17.52 -27.75
N PRO A 449 -11.59 18.47 -28.62
CA PRO A 449 -11.06 18.55 -29.98
C PRO A 449 -9.53 18.60 -30.01
N MET A 450 -8.89 17.93 -30.98
CA MET A 450 -7.43 17.85 -31.08
C MET A 450 -6.72 19.23 -31.12
N THR A 451 -7.39 20.26 -31.63
CA THR A 451 -6.89 21.66 -31.65
C THR A 451 -6.85 22.30 -30.25
N ARG A 452 -7.61 21.76 -29.29
CA ARG A 452 -7.75 22.17 -27.89
C ARG A 452 -7.02 21.26 -26.91
N GLN A 453 -6.47 20.13 -27.36
CA GLN A 453 -5.71 19.18 -26.54
C GLN A 453 -4.31 19.71 -26.16
N PHE A 454 -4.30 20.84 -25.44
CA PHE A 454 -3.12 21.43 -24.82
C PHE A 454 -3.18 21.27 -23.30
N VAL A 455 -2.03 20.91 -22.72
CA VAL A 455 -1.77 20.91 -21.29
C VAL A 455 -0.79 22.05 -20.99
N HIS A 456 -1.11 22.86 -20.00
CA HIS A 456 -0.22 23.91 -19.48
C HIS A 456 0.11 23.61 -18.01
N VAL A 457 1.40 23.61 -17.68
CA VAL A 457 1.92 23.36 -16.33
C VAL A 457 2.79 24.54 -15.91
N ALA A 458 2.50 25.14 -14.76
CA ALA A 458 3.36 26.15 -14.16
C ALA A 458 4.60 25.50 -13.50
N GLY A 459 5.73 26.20 -13.53
CA GLY A 459 6.80 25.98 -12.56
C GLY A 459 6.35 26.37 -11.15
N ARG A 460 7.13 25.98 -10.14
CA ARG A 460 6.80 26.13 -8.72
C ARG A 460 6.42 27.59 -8.35
N ASP A 461 7.23 28.54 -8.79
CA ASP A 461 7.09 29.99 -8.54
C ASP A 461 6.22 30.71 -9.61
N ALA A 462 5.74 29.98 -10.62
CA ALA A 462 5.05 30.53 -11.77
C ALA A 462 3.52 30.47 -11.62
N SER A 463 2.84 31.03 -12.62
CA SER A 463 1.38 30.98 -12.74
C SER A 463 0.96 31.11 -14.21
N ILE A 464 -0.01 30.32 -14.64
CA ILE A 464 -0.65 30.41 -15.96
C ILE A 464 -1.61 31.60 -15.92
N LYS A 465 -1.34 32.63 -16.72
CA LYS A 465 -2.19 33.83 -16.79
C LYS A 465 -3.49 33.53 -17.56
N GLY A 466 -4.62 33.86 -16.95
CA GLY A 466 -5.95 33.81 -17.56
C GLY A 466 -6.36 35.14 -18.19
N ILE A 467 -7.65 35.45 -18.11
CA ILE A 467 -8.23 36.71 -18.57
C ILE A 467 -8.26 37.70 -17.38
N ARG A 468 -7.90 38.97 -17.60
CA ARG A 468 -7.68 39.98 -16.52
C ARG A 468 -6.58 39.48 -15.55
N ASP A 469 -6.81 39.58 -14.23
CA ASP A 469 -5.87 39.22 -13.17
C ASP A 469 -6.04 37.77 -12.66
N SER A 470 -6.90 36.99 -13.31
CA SER A 470 -7.09 35.57 -13.01
C SER A 470 -5.84 34.77 -13.37
N ARG A 471 -5.45 33.81 -12.51
CA ARG A 471 -4.33 32.90 -12.77
C ARG A 471 -4.58 31.51 -12.20
N GLY A 472 -3.91 30.50 -12.76
CA GLY A 472 -3.89 29.11 -12.27
C GLY A 472 -2.48 28.50 -12.24
N LYS A 473 -2.37 27.24 -11.83
CA LYS A 473 -1.12 26.46 -11.79
C LYS A 473 -1.06 25.30 -12.81
N LEU A 474 -2.21 24.68 -13.12
CA LEU A 474 -2.34 23.62 -14.12
C LEU A 474 -3.57 23.90 -14.99
N SER A 475 -3.53 23.55 -16.28
CA SER A 475 -4.70 23.65 -17.15
C SER A 475 -4.73 22.61 -18.28
N PHE A 476 -5.94 22.11 -18.57
CA PHE A 476 -6.25 21.20 -19.67
C PHE A 476 -7.25 21.85 -20.65
N GLY A 477 -7.35 21.33 -21.87
CA GLY A 477 -8.38 21.71 -22.84
C GLY A 477 -8.35 23.18 -23.29
N CYS A 478 -7.17 23.81 -23.37
CA CYS A 478 -7.01 25.25 -23.57
C CYS A 478 -7.74 26.12 -22.52
N GLY A 479 -7.94 25.62 -21.30
CA GLY A 479 -8.63 26.33 -20.22
C GLY A 479 -9.92 25.69 -19.74
N TYR A 480 -10.38 24.57 -20.33
CA TYR A 480 -11.60 23.89 -19.90
C TYR A 480 -11.55 23.36 -18.49
N LEU A 481 -10.36 22.98 -18.03
CA LEU A 481 -10.11 22.69 -16.62
C LEU A 481 -8.87 23.46 -16.18
N ARG A 482 -8.93 24.06 -14.99
CA ARG A 482 -7.82 24.76 -14.34
C ARG A 482 -7.79 24.43 -12.85
N PHE A 483 -6.58 24.32 -12.30
CA PHE A 483 -6.31 24.05 -10.89
C PHE A 483 -5.42 25.16 -10.30
N GLY A 484 -5.50 25.38 -8.99
CA GLY A 484 -4.83 26.51 -8.32
C GLY A 484 -5.34 27.86 -8.81
N TRP A 485 -6.63 27.94 -9.17
CA TRP A 485 -7.26 29.11 -9.76
C TRP A 485 -7.66 30.15 -8.70
N ALA A 486 -7.46 31.44 -8.98
CA ALA A 486 -8.05 32.53 -8.19
C ALA A 486 -8.10 33.85 -8.98
N ILE A 487 -8.88 34.81 -8.48
CA ILE A 487 -9.00 36.18 -9.00
C ILE A 487 -8.95 37.20 -7.84
N PRO A 488 -7.86 37.96 -7.67
CA PRO A 488 -6.55 37.77 -8.30
C PRO A 488 -5.93 36.42 -7.90
N GLY A 489 -5.09 35.84 -8.75
CA GLY A 489 -4.48 34.52 -8.51
C GLY A 489 -2.97 34.44 -8.72
N PRO A 490 -2.37 33.23 -8.59
CA PRO A 490 -3.04 31.94 -8.39
C PRO A 490 -3.49 31.69 -6.94
N SER A 491 -4.25 30.63 -6.73
CA SER A 491 -4.47 30.02 -5.40
C SER A 491 -3.31 29.07 -5.07
N ASP A 492 -2.91 29.03 -3.80
CA ASP A 492 -1.96 28.03 -3.27
C ASP A 492 -2.62 26.65 -3.11
N ASP A 493 -3.94 26.61 -2.86
CA ASP A 493 -4.73 25.37 -2.85
C ASP A 493 -5.11 24.98 -4.29
N VAL A 494 -4.57 23.83 -4.74
CA VAL A 494 -4.80 23.23 -6.05
C VAL A 494 -6.27 22.82 -6.26
N ARG A 495 -7.02 22.61 -5.17
CA ARG A 495 -8.47 22.33 -5.20
C ARG A 495 -9.31 23.54 -5.56
N SER A 496 -8.76 24.75 -5.50
CA SER A 496 -9.42 25.93 -6.08
C SER A 496 -9.31 25.84 -7.60
N MET A 497 -10.44 25.74 -8.27
CA MET A 497 -10.54 25.27 -9.65
C MET A 497 -11.46 26.16 -10.47
N HIS A 498 -11.24 26.13 -11.78
CA HIS A 498 -12.11 26.76 -12.77
C HIS A 498 -12.43 25.78 -13.88
N HIS A 499 -13.69 25.73 -14.29
CA HIS A 499 -14.17 24.73 -15.23
C HIS A 499 -15.28 25.24 -16.16
N GLY A 500 -15.18 24.86 -17.44
CA GLY A 500 -16.21 25.06 -18.44
C GLY A 500 -15.86 24.40 -19.77
N VAL A 501 -16.82 23.75 -20.41
CA VAL A 501 -16.69 23.06 -21.70
C VAL A 501 -17.57 23.76 -22.71
N LYS A 502 -17.04 24.05 -23.90
CA LYS A 502 -17.83 24.74 -24.94
C LYS A 502 -19.08 23.97 -25.31
N LYS A 503 -20.16 24.70 -25.61
CA LYS A 503 -21.43 24.13 -26.07
C LYS A 503 -21.26 23.06 -27.16
N ASP A 504 -20.41 23.33 -28.15
CA ASP A 504 -20.21 22.49 -29.33
C ASP A 504 -19.32 21.26 -29.06
N ASP A 505 -18.63 21.21 -27.90
CA ASP A 505 -17.76 20.11 -27.47
C ASP A 505 -18.45 19.20 -26.42
N LEU A 506 -19.73 19.46 -26.09
CA LEU A 506 -20.51 18.64 -25.15
C LEU A 506 -21.21 17.48 -25.88
N PRO A 507 -21.03 16.23 -25.42
CA PRO A 507 -21.89 15.11 -25.81
C PRO A 507 -23.38 15.36 -25.57
N ASP A 508 -24.21 14.73 -26.40
CA ASP A 508 -25.66 14.65 -26.22
C ASP A 508 -26.04 14.12 -24.84
N GLY A 509 -27.22 14.54 -24.34
CA GLY A 509 -27.69 14.17 -23.00
C GLY A 509 -27.12 15.02 -21.86
N TYR A 510 -26.40 16.11 -22.16
CA TYR A 510 -25.94 17.07 -21.14
C TYR A 510 -27.12 17.74 -20.41
N ILE A 511 -27.23 17.50 -19.10
CA ILE A 511 -28.29 18.04 -18.21
C ILE A 511 -27.76 19.05 -17.18
N GLY A 512 -26.44 19.23 -17.08
CA GLY A 512 -25.82 20.14 -16.11
C GLY A 512 -26.06 21.64 -16.38
N GLN A 513 -25.44 22.48 -15.54
CA GLN A 513 -25.58 23.93 -15.63
C GLN A 513 -24.83 24.51 -16.84
N ARG A 514 -25.51 25.38 -17.60
CA ARG A 514 -24.92 26.16 -18.70
C ARG A 514 -24.72 27.62 -18.32
N ASN A 515 -23.73 28.28 -18.93
CA ASN A 515 -23.58 29.74 -18.87
C ASN A 515 -24.45 30.44 -19.94
N ASP A 516 -24.41 31.78 -19.97
CA ASP A 516 -25.13 32.61 -20.95
C ASP A 516 -24.72 32.36 -22.42
N ASN A 517 -23.53 31.80 -22.66
CA ASN A 517 -23.07 31.40 -23.99
C ASN A 517 -23.52 29.97 -24.38
N GLY A 518 -24.14 29.24 -23.46
CA GLY A 518 -24.53 27.84 -23.61
C GLY A 518 -23.43 26.81 -23.31
N ASP A 519 -22.23 27.25 -22.92
CA ASP A 519 -21.12 26.42 -22.46
C ASP A 519 -21.52 25.68 -21.17
N GLY A 520 -21.19 24.39 -21.08
CA GLY A 520 -21.54 23.53 -19.95
C GLY A 520 -20.48 23.52 -18.87
N ILE A 521 -20.90 23.18 -17.65
CA ILE A 521 -20.07 23.09 -16.45
C ILE A 521 -20.28 21.70 -15.85
N LEU A 522 -19.27 20.85 -15.81
CA LEU A 522 -19.36 19.52 -15.16
C LEU A 522 -19.43 19.60 -13.63
N ALA A 523 -18.94 20.71 -13.06
CA ALA A 523 -18.86 20.95 -11.61
C ALA A 523 -20.04 21.76 -11.03
N GLY A 524 -21.07 22.08 -11.83
CA GLY A 524 -22.13 23.03 -11.44
C GLY A 524 -21.68 24.50 -11.39
N GLY A 525 -20.55 24.80 -10.71
CA GLY A 525 -19.96 26.14 -10.60
C GLY A 525 -18.80 26.42 -11.57
N TRP A 526 -18.69 27.68 -12.03
CA TRP A 526 -17.56 28.16 -12.85
C TRP A 526 -16.24 28.12 -12.10
N ASP A 527 -16.26 28.72 -10.90
CA ASP A 527 -15.16 28.78 -9.95
C ASP A 527 -15.63 28.08 -8.67
N PHE A 528 -14.84 27.14 -8.15
CA PHE A 528 -15.20 26.35 -6.98
C PHE A 528 -13.96 25.82 -6.27
N THR A 529 -14.14 25.34 -5.03
CA THR A 529 -13.12 24.55 -4.34
C THR A 529 -13.60 23.10 -4.25
N ALA A 530 -12.82 22.17 -4.80
CA ALA A 530 -13.13 20.74 -4.69
C ALA A 530 -12.99 20.26 -3.23
N LYS A 531 -13.87 19.35 -2.78
CA LYS A 531 -13.66 18.62 -1.52
C LYS A 531 -12.35 17.83 -1.58
N GLU A 532 -12.15 17.09 -2.67
CA GLU A 532 -10.98 16.24 -2.87
C GLU A 532 -10.59 16.09 -4.36
N ILE A 533 -9.29 15.99 -4.61
CA ILE A 533 -8.69 15.58 -5.89
C ILE A 533 -7.85 14.33 -5.64
N ALA A 534 -7.99 13.31 -6.50
CA ALA A 534 -7.12 12.13 -6.51
C ALA A 534 -6.55 11.90 -7.92
N ILE A 535 -5.26 11.55 -8.01
CA ILE A 535 -4.55 11.32 -9.27
C ILE A 535 -3.96 9.92 -9.28
N TYR A 536 -4.31 9.15 -10.30
CA TYR A 536 -3.90 7.77 -10.50
C TYR A 536 -3.06 7.65 -11.77
N GLN A 537 -2.03 6.81 -11.73
CA GLN A 537 -1.45 6.25 -12.94
C GLN A 537 -2.26 5.03 -13.36
N VAL A 538 -2.57 4.93 -14.65
CA VAL A 538 -3.30 3.83 -15.27
C VAL A 538 -2.45 3.29 -16.43
N LYS A 539 -1.89 2.09 -16.28
CA LYS A 539 -1.04 1.44 -17.29
C LYS A 539 -1.71 0.17 -17.80
N SER A 540 -1.30 -0.33 -18.97
CA SER A 540 -1.49 -1.78 -19.23
C SER A 540 -0.79 -2.54 -18.09
N ALA A 541 -1.43 -3.60 -17.59
CA ALA A 541 -0.72 -4.63 -16.85
C ALA A 541 0.38 -5.26 -17.71
#